data_AF-A0AAW2U5R2-F1
#
_entry.id   AF-A0AAW2U5R2-F1
#
_cell.length_a   1.000
_cell.length_b   1.000
_cell.length_c   1.000
_cell.angle_alpha   90.00
_cell.angle_beta   90.00
_cell.angle_gamma   90.00
#
_symmetry.space_group_name_H-M   'P 1'
#
loop_
_entity.id
_entity.type
_entity.pdbx_description
1 polymer ?
#
loop_
_entity_poly.entity_id
_entity_poly.type
_entity_poly.pdbx_seq_one_letter_code
_entity_poly.pdbx_strand_id
1 'polypeptide(L)'
;MKELRLHGMKSHDCHVFMQKLIPIAFREILRKFVWSALIEVSLLFQIICSTTLDVVKVQELEDKVTTILCNLEKIFLPSFFDSMEHLIVHLPYEAHVEGPVQHRWIYPFERFLRGLKMKVKNKAHVEALVVEAYLVKEISVFTSQYFEPQVLCKQSRPSRNDDLAINDTRIQQYIFNFPGRDSGASKKRWLSGSERHIIETYILTNYEVVTSYYESFCLNVRGMKVHPHYHLFDVNFKKVYRKNESFILAQQAVEVYYTEYPNMKRDKVDWMAVCKIKARRVVDDSRWTEVEFQDDESIHTPQVLTDDHNYALYDPNGNS
;
A
#
# COMPACT_ATOMS: atom_id res chain seq x y z
N MET A 1 2.71 -33.08 0.10
CA MET A 1 3.45 -32.15 0.99
C MET A 1 4.08 -32.96 2.11
N LYS A 2 5.36 -33.33 2.00
CA LYS A 2 6.07 -34.11 3.04
C LYS A 2 6.80 -33.24 4.06
N GLU A 3 7.03 -31.96 3.74
CA GLU A 3 7.46 -30.94 4.69
C GLU A 3 6.48 -29.77 4.60
N LEU A 4 5.84 -29.40 5.70
CA LEU A 4 4.92 -28.25 5.80
C LEU A 4 5.72 -26.94 5.93
N ARG A 5 6.67 -26.71 5.01
CA ARG A 5 7.56 -25.55 5.02
C ARG A 5 7.17 -24.57 3.92
N LEU A 6 7.06 -23.29 4.27
CA LEU A 6 6.93 -22.20 3.31
C LEU A 6 8.33 -21.78 2.88
N HIS A 7 8.66 -22.00 1.60
CA HIS A 7 9.96 -21.68 1.01
C HIS A 7 9.79 -20.78 -0.22
N GLY A 8 10.79 -19.92 -0.47
CA GLY A 8 10.84 -19.03 -1.63
C GLY A 8 10.13 -17.69 -1.47
N MET A 9 9.66 -17.35 -0.27
CA MET A 9 9.08 -16.04 0.03
C MET A 9 10.18 -15.01 0.30
N LYS A 10 10.04 -13.80 -0.24
CA LYS A 10 10.89 -12.65 0.14
C LYS A 10 10.36 -12.03 1.42
N SER A 11 11.16 -11.22 2.11
CA SER A 11 10.78 -10.54 3.35
C SER A 11 9.47 -9.75 3.21
N HIS A 12 9.28 -9.03 2.10
CA HIS A 12 8.02 -8.36 1.77
C HIS A 12 6.81 -9.33 1.76
N ASP A 13 6.97 -10.49 1.13
CA ASP A 13 5.91 -11.49 1.01
C ASP A 13 5.59 -12.08 2.39
N CYS A 14 6.59 -12.25 3.25
CA CYS A 14 6.40 -12.64 4.64
C CYS A 14 5.63 -11.59 5.44
N HIS A 15 5.91 -10.29 5.28
CA HIS A 15 5.15 -9.22 5.94
C HIS A 15 3.69 -9.19 5.49
N VAL A 16 3.44 -9.29 4.18
CA VAL A 16 2.07 -9.36 3.65
C VAL A 16 1.35 -10.60 4.20
N PHE A 17 2.06 -11.72 4.28
CA PHE A 17 1.51 -12.94 4.85
C PHE A 17 1.14 -12.78 6.32
N MET A 18 2.04 -12.22 7.13
CA MET A 18 1.81 -11.94 8.55
C MET A 18 0.66 -10.97 8.78
N GLN A 19 0.58 -9.90 7.99
CA GLN A 19 -0.46 -8.89 8.14
C GLN A 19 -1.82 -9.42 7.71
N LYS A 20 -1.92 -10.07 6.54
CA LYS A 20 -3.22 -10.30 5.87
C LYS A 20 -3.61 -11.77 5.74
N LEU A 21 -2.66 -12.67 5.52
CA LEU A 21 -2.96 -14.05 5.14
C LEU A 21 -3.04 -15.01 6.33
N ILE A 22 -2.27 -14.80 7.39
CA ILE A 22 -2.32 -15.64 8.61
C ILE A 22 -3.76 -15.83 9.14
N PRO A 23 -4.57 -14.77 9.31
CA PRO A 23 -5.94 -14.90 9.81
C PRO A 23 -6.84 -15.78 8.94
N ILE A 24 -6.54 -15.87 7.65
CA ILE A 24 -7.38 -16.54 6.66
C ILE A 24 -6.88 -17.97 6.44
N ALA A 25 -5.59 -18.11 6.17
CA ALA A 25 -4.94 -19.38 5.86
C ALA A 25 -5.11 -20.39 6.99
N PHE A 26 -5.07 -19.94 8.25
CA PHE A 26 -5.10 -20.84 9.39
C PHE A 26 -6.46 -20.96 10.09
N ARG A 27 -7.49 -20.25 9.61
CA ARG A 27 -8.82 -20.17 10.24
C ARG A 27 -9.49 -21.51 10.49
N GLU A 28 -9.36 -22.43 9.55
CA GLU A 28 -9.96 -23.77 9.59
C GLU A 28 -8.97 -24.84 10.07
N ILE A 29 -7.67 -24.52 10.11
CA ILE A 29 -6.59 -25.49 10.36
C ILE A 29 -6.24 -25.52 11.85
N LEU A 30 -6.19 -24.35 12.50
CA LEU A 30 -5.75 -24.23 13.88
C LEU A 30 -6.92 -24.23 14.87
N ARG A 31 -6.64 -24.65 16.11
CA ARG A 31 -7.60 -24.57 17.22
C ARG A 31 -7.94 -23.10 17.47
N LYS A 32 -9.19 -22.80 17.84
CA LYS A 32 -9.70 -21.42 17.96
C LYS A 32 -8.81 -20.50 18.80
N PHE A 33 -8.27 -20.98 19.92
CA PHE A 33 -7.40 -20.17 20.79
C PHE A 33 -6.05 -19.84 20.13
N VAL A 34 -5.46 -20.78 19.38
CA VAL A 34 -4.21 -20.57 18.63
C VAL A 34 -4.44 -19.57 17.50
N TRP A 35 -5.53 -19.78 16.76
CA TRP A 35 -5.92 -18.88 15.67
C TRP A 35 -6.20 -17.47 16.17
N SER A 36 -6.85 -17.31 17.32
CA SER A 36 -7.13 -16.00 17.92
C SER A 36 -5.85 -15.23 18.24
N ALA A 37 -4.85 -15.88 18.87
CA ALA A 37 -3.58 -15.23 19.17
C ALA A 37 -2.82 -14.80 17.91
N LEU A 38 -2.84 -15.64 16.85
CA LEU A 38 -2.23 -15.28 15.57
C LEU A 38 -2.93 -14.10 14.90
N ILE A 39 -4.25 -13.98 15.02
CA ILE A 39 -4.99 -12.82 14.52
C ILE A 39 -4.60 -11.55 15.25
N GLU A 40 -4.47 -11.60 16.58
CA GLU A 40 -4.08 -10.43 17.38
C GLU A 40 -2.74 -9.88 16.91
N VAL A 41 -1.76 -10.75 16.63
CA VAL A 41 -0.47 -10.38 16.04
C VAL A 41 -0.65 -9.81 14.63
N SER A 42 -1.44 -10.44 13.76
CA SER A 42 -1.72 -9.92 12.42
C SER A 42 -2.35 -8.53 12.45
N LEU A 43 -3.30 -8.29 13.38
CA LEU A 43 -3.98 -7.01 13.54
C LEU A 43 -3.04 -5.93 14.06
N LEU A 44 -2.16 -6.27 15.02
CA LEU A 44 -1.09 -5.38 15.47
C LEU A 44 -0.28 -4.89 14.26
N PHE A 45 0.21 -5.80 13.43
CA PHE A 45 1.00 -5.43 12.25
C PHE A 45 0.17 -4.69 11.20
N GLN A 46 -1.12 -4.98 11.05
CA GLN A 46 -1.98 -4.21 10.15
C GLN A 46 -2.17 -2.74 10.60
N ILE A 47 -2.27 -2.50 11.91
CA ILE A 47 -2.46 -1.16 12.46
C ILE A 47 -1.16 -0.35 12.30
N ILE A 48 -0.04 -0.86 12.81
CA ILE A 48 1.24 -0.11 12.79
C ILE A 48 1.79 0.07 11.37
N CYS A 49 1.53 -0.89 10.46
CA CYS A 49 1.98 -0.79 9.06
C CYS A 49 0.96 -0.09 8.16
N SER A 50 -0.09 0.52 8.72
CA SER A 50 -1.01 1.37 7.97
C SER A 50 -0.27 2.61 7.47
N THR A 51 -0.66 3.08 6.29
CA THR A 51 -0.10 4.31 5.71
C THR A 51 -0.52 5.56 6.47
N THR A 52 -1.67 5.49 7.13
CA THR A 52 -2.21 6.52 8.00
C THR A 52 -2.43 5.87 9.37
N LEU A 53 -1.82 6.47 10.40
CA LEU A 53 -1.95 5.99 11.77
C LEU A 53 -3.09 6.72 12.46
N ASP A 54 -3.97 5.94 13.07
CA ASP A 54 -5.02 6.45 13.95
C ASP A 54 -4.47 6.40 15.38
N VAL A 55 -4.16 7.58 15.93
CA VAL A 55 -3.49 7.74 17.23
C VAL A 55 -4.24 7.00 18.34
N VAL A 56 -5.59 7.04 18.33
CA VAL A 56 -6.41 6.36 19.34
C VAL A 56 -6.22 4.85 19.27
N LYS A 57 -6.23 4.29 18.05
CA LYS A 57 -6.01 2.85 17.85
C LYS A 57 -4.60 2.42 18.24
N VAL A 58 -3.59 3.28 18.01
CA VAL A 58 -2.20 2.98 18.38
C VAL A 58 -2.03 3.01 19.91
N GLN A 59 -2.62 3.97 20.61
CA GLN A 59 -2.61 4.02 22.07
C GLN A 59 -3.30 2.80 22.69
N GLU A 60 -4.47 2.40 22.18
CA GLU A 60 -5.10 1.16 22.61
C GLU A 60 -4.23 -0.09 22.36
N LEU A 61 -3.40 -0.04 21.32
CA LEU A 61 -2.50 -1.13 20.96
C LEU A 61 -1.27 -1.18 21.87
N GLU A 62 -0.76 -0.03 22.32
CA GLU A 62 0.29 0.07 23.35
C GLU A 62 -0.14 -0.62 24.65
N ASP A 63 -1.39 -0.44 25.08
CA ASP A 63 -1.92 -1.12 26.27
C ASP A 63 -2.09 -2.64 26.05
N LYS A 64 -2.51 -3.03 24.84
CA LYS A 64 -2.84 -4.43 24.51
C LYS A 64 -1.62 -5.27 24.13
N VAL A 65 -0.52 -4.69 23.64
CA VAL A 65 0.59 -5.45 23.04
C VAL A 65 1.23 -6.45 23.99
N THR A 66 1.35 -6.11 25.27
CA THR A 66 1.87 -7.01 26.31
C THR A 66 0.98 -8.24 26.46
N THR A 67 -0.34 -8.05 26.42
CA THR A 67 -1.32 -9.14 26.47
C THR A 67 -1.25 -10.01 25.23
N ILE A 68 -1.09 -9.41 24.05
CA ILE A 68 -0.95 -10.13 22.78
C ILE A 68 0.30 -11.03 22.82
N LEU A 69 1.44 -10.48 23.26
CA LEU A 69 2.68 -11.25 23.36
C LEU A 69 2.58 -12.38 24.40
N CYS A 70 2.01 -12.10 25.58
CA CYS A 70 1.76 -13.12 26.61
C CYS A 70 0.83 -14.23 26.12
N ASN A 71 -0.18 -13.89 25.31
CA ASN A 71 -1.08 -14.88 24.71
C ASN A 71 -0.33 -15.78 23.72
N LEU A 72 0.62 -15.22 22.97
CA LEU A 72 1.49 -15.97 22.07
C LEU A 72 2.43 -16.92 22.83
N GLU A 73 3.04 -16.44 23.92
CA GLU A 73 3.95 -17.22 24.78
C GLU A 73 3.28 -18.41 25.46
N LYS A 74 1.98 -18.30 25.78
CA LYS A 74 1.21 -19.43 26.33
C LYS A 74 1.02 -20.58 25.33
N ILE A 75 1.19 -20.32 24.03
CA ILE A 75 0.87 -21.26 22.96
C ILE A 75 2.13 -21.90 22.38
N PHE A 76 3.16 -21.10 22.12
CA PHE A 76 4.39 -21.55 21.49
C PHE A 76 5.44 -21.98 22.52
N LEU A 77 6.37 -22.85 22.12
CA LEU A 77 7.45 -23.33 22.98
C LEU A 77 8.38 -22.16 23.36
N PRO A 78 8.99 -22.15 24.56
CA PRO A 78 9.95 -21.12 24.94
C PRO A 78 11.12 -20.96 23.95
N SER A 79 11.51 -22.05 23.28
CA SER A 79 12.56 -22.02 22.24
C SER A 79 12.19 -21.24 20.98
N PHE A 80 10.91 -20.87 20.81
CA PHE A 80 10.45 -20.01 19.73
C PHE A 80 10.71 -18.52 20.03
N PHE A 81 10.83 -18.15 21.30
CA PHE A 81 11.01 -16.76 21.71
C PHE A 81 12.49 -16.50 22.02
N ASP A 82 13.11 -15.68 21.19
CA ASP A 82 14.34 -14.98 21.50
C ASP A 82 14.07 -13.48 21.70
N SER A 83 15.13 -12.67 21.81
CA SER A 83 14.98 -11.23 22.01
C SER A 83 14.16 -10.53 20.91
N MET A 84 14.14 -11.07 19.69
CA MET A 84 13.51 -10.46 18.53
C MET A 84 11.98 -10.50 18.60
N GLU A 85 11.38 -11.60 19.07
CA GLU A 85 9.93 -11.72 19.21
C GLU A 85 9.38 -10.73 20.25
N HIS A 86 10.19 -10.39 21.27
CA HIS A 86 9.82 -9.43 22.31
C HIS A 86 9.90 -7.97 21.85
N LEU A 87 10.62 -7.66 20.75
CA LEU A 87 10.68 -6.29 20.20
C LEU A 87 9.30 -5.78 19.75
N ILE A 88 8.34 -6.68 19.51
CA ILE A 88 6.96 -6.32 19.15
C ILE A 88 6.34 -5.36 20.18
N VAL A 89 6.72 -5.43 21.45
CA VAL A 89 6.20 -4.56 22.52
C VAL A 89 6.52 -3.08 22.28
N HIS A 90 7.63 -2.78 21.62
CA HIS A 90 8.05 -1.40 21.37
C HIS A 90 7.41 -0.79 20.13
N LEU A 91 6.96 -1.61 19.18
CA LEU A 91 6.49 -1.14 17.88
C LEU A 91 5.29 -0.17 17.95
N PRO A 92 4.28 -0.37 18.82
CA PRO A 92 3.16 0.57 18.92
C PRO A 92 3.61 1.96 19.42
N TYR A 93 4.42 2.00 20.48
CA TYR A 93 4.97 3.25 21.02
C TYR A 93 5.86 3.96 20.00
N GLU A 94 6.71 3.22 19.31
CA GLU A 94 7.57 3.74 18.25
C GLU A 94 6.74 4.34 17.10
N ALA A 95 5.65 3.68 16.70
CA ALA A 95 4.73 4.19 15.68
C ALA A 95 3.95 5.45 16.14
N HIS A 96 3.64 5.55 17.44
CA HIS A 96 2.97 6.72 18.01
C HIS A 96 3.88 7.96 18.04
N VAL A 97 5.15 7.79 18.42
CA VAL A 97 6.11 8.90 18.52
C VAL A 97 6.67 9.29 17.16
N GLU A 98 7.10 8.31 16.36
CA GLU A 98 7.84 8.55 15.11
C GLU A 98 6.94 8.52 13.86
N GLY A 99 5.67 8.19 14.03
CA GLY A 99 4.71 8.12 12.93
C GLY A 99 4.82 6.85 12.07
N PRO A 100 4.24 6.87 10.85
CA PRO A 100 4.06 5.69 10.01
C PRO A 100 5.36 4.93 9.72
N VAL A 101 5.36 3.61 9.96
CA VAL A 101 6.54 2.75 9.88
C VAL A 101 7.07 2.61 8.44
N GLN A 102 6.25 2.89 7.43
CA GLN A 102 6.59 2.74 6.01
C GLN A 102 7.87 3.51 5.57
N HIS A 103 8.19 4.63 6.22
CA HIS A 103 9.39 5.43 5.90
C HIS A 103 10.63 4.97 6.67
N ARG A 104 10.45 4.15 7.71
CA ARG A 104 11.49 3.73 8.65
C ARG A 104 11.90 2.27 8.45
N TRP A 105 11.16 1.54 7.61
CA TRP A 105 11.56 0.21 7.15
C TRP A 105 12.92 0.21 6.48
N ILE A 106 13.63 -0.91 6.61
CA ILE A 106 14.91 -1.12 5.95
C ILE A 106 14.77 -1.24 4.41
N TYR A 107 13.59 -1.63 3.91
CA TYR A 107 13.37 -1.91 2.48
C TYR A 107 13.61 -0.71 1.54
N PRO A 108 13.12 0.52 1.84
CA PRO A 108 13.53 1.72 1.10
C PRO A 108 15.04 1.87 0.99
N PHE A 109 15.77 1.74 2.10
CA PHE A 109 17.23 1.90 2.14
C PHE A 109 17.93 0.79 1.35
N GLU A 110 17.55 -0.47 1.53
CA GLU A 110 18.10 -1.59 0.74
C GLU A 110 17.85 -1.42 -0.75
N ARG A 111 16.65 -0.95 -1.14
CA ARG A 111 16.32 -0.70 -2.54
C ARG A 111 17.16 0.42 -3.13
N PHE A 112 17.39 1.48 -2.36
CA PHE A 112 18.28 2.58 -2.72
C PHE A 112 19.72 2.09 -2.90
N LEU A 113 20.27 1.39 -1.91
CA LEU A 113 21.61 0.82 -1.94
C LEU A 113 21.79 -0.17 -3.08
N ARG A 114 20.77 -0.99 -3.37
CA ARG A 114 20.76 -1.85 -4.55
C ARG A 114 20.85 -1.01 -5.84
N GLY A 115 20.13 0.10 -5.92
CA GLY A 115 20.22 1.04 -7.03
C GLY A 115 21.65 1.56 -7.24
N LEU A 116 22.33 1.97 -6.16
CA LEU A 116 23.73 2.38 -6.20
C LEU A 116 24.64 1.24 -6.66
N LYS A 117 24.44 0.04 -6.11
CA LYS A 117 25.22 -1.15 -6.48
C LYS A 117 25.12 -1.48 -7.97
N MET A 118 23.96 -1.26 -8.60
CA MET A 118 23.78 -1.46 -10.05
C MET A 118 24.51 -0.42 -10.91
N LYS A 119 24.84 0.76 -10.36
CA LYS A 119 25.62 1.80 -11.05
C LYS A 119 27.11 1.47 -11.09
N VAL A 120 27.59 0.66 -10.14
CA VAL A 120 29.00 0.29 -10.00
C VAL A 120 29.35 -0.84 -10.99
N LYS A 121 29.99 -0.48 -12.10
CA LYS A 121 30.49 -1.43 -13.11
C LYS A 121 31.90 -1.95 -12.82
N ASN A 122 32.74 -1.14 -12.16
CA ASN A 122 34.10 -1.49 -11.76
C ASN A 122 34.27 -1.24 -10.25
N LYS A 123 34.68 -2.28 -9.50
CA LYS A 123 34.87 -2.19 -8.04
C LYS A 123 36.13 -1.44 -7.62
N ALA A 124 37.06 -1.16 -8.54
CA ALA A 124 38.26 -0.39 -8.22
C ALA A 124 37.99 1.12 -7.99
N HIS A 125 36.87 1.64 -8.50
CA HIS A 125 36.51 3.06 -8.45
C HIS A 125 35.01 3.25 -8.18
N VAL A 126 34.54 2.70 -7.06
CA VAL A 126 33.10 2.67 -6.70
C VAL A 126 32.52 4.08 -6.62
N GLU A 127 33.20 5.00 -5.94
CA GLU A 127 32.74 6.38 -5.72
C GLU A 127 32.62 7.16 -7.04
N ALA A 128 33.68 7.13 -7.86
CA ALA A 128 33.71 7.82 -9.15
C ALA A 128 32.59 7.35 -10.10
N LEU A 129 32.33 6.04 -10.16
CA LEU A 129 31.25 5.50 -11.00
C LEU A 129 29.85 5.85 -10.50
N VAL A 130 29.66 5.92 -9.17
CA VAL A 130 28.39 6.37 -8.61
C VAL A 130 28.15 7.82 -9.01
N VAL A 131 29.15 8.69 -8.82
CA VAL A 131 29.09 10.12 -9.21
C VAL A 131 28.81 10.27 -10.70
N GLU A 132 29.55 9.58 -11.57
CA GLU A 132 29.34 9.62 -13.02
C GLU A 132 27.91 9.22 -13.40
N ALA A 133 27.40 8.12 -12.82
CA ALA A 133 26.04 7.66 -13.08
C ALA A 133 24.96 8.60 -12.50
N TYR A 134 25.29 9.40 -11.48
CA TYR A 134 24.42 10.48 -10.99
C TYR A 134 24.42 11.67 -11.94
N LEU A 135 25.60 12.13 -12.39
CA LEU A 135 25.72 13.22 -13.36
C LEU A 135 24.96 12.92 -14.66
N VAL A 136 25.11 11.72 -15.21
CA VAL A 136 24.34 11.29 -16.40
C VAL A 136 22.85 11.29 -16.14
N LYS A 137 22.41 10.89 -14.93
CA LYS A 137 20.99 10.92 -14.55
C LYS A 137 20.49 12.36 -14.47
N GLU A 138 21.21 13.27 -13.82
CA GLU A 138 20.85 14.67 -13.68
C GLU A 138 20.82 15.40 -15.02
N ILE A 139 21.85 15.22 -15.86
CA ILE A 139 21.87 15.78 -17.21
C ILE A 139 20.67 15.25 -18.01
N SER A 140 20.33 13.97 -17.90
CA SER A 140 19.16 13.41 -18.57
C SER A 140 17.83 13.99 -18.04
N VAL A 141 17.76 14.39 -16.78
CA VAL A 141 16.58 15.04 -16.18
C VAL A 141 16.51 16.50 -16.63
N PHE A 142 17.60 17.23 -16.52
CA PHE A 142 17.73 18.62 -16.94
C PHE A 142 17.44 18.78 -18.43
N THR A 143 18.06 17.98 -19.29
CA THR A 143 17.79 18.00 -20.74
C THR A 143 16.35 17.64 -21.08
N SER A 144 15.66 16.86 -20.23
CA SER A 144 14.26 16.53 -20.45
C SER A 144 13.30 17.73 -20.35
N GLN A 145 13.69 18.79 -19.64
CA GLN A 145 12.90 20.02 -19.54
C GLN A 145 12.91 20.83 -20.85
N TYR A 146 13.92 20.64 -21.70
CA TYR A 146 14.04 21.33 -22.99
C TYR A 146 13.41 20.56 -24.14
N PHE A 147 13.02 19.30 -23.93
CA PHE A 147 12.31 18.54 -24.95
C PHE A 147 10.82 18.89 -24.97
N GLU A 148 10.21 18.76 -26.15
CA GLU A 148 8.77 18.91 -26.26
C GLU A 148 8.03 17.89 -25.37
N PRO A 149 6.85 18.23 -24.81
CA PRO A 149 6.11 17.37 -23.87
C PRO A 149 5.79 15.96 -24.38
N GLN A 150 5.78 15.79 -25.70
CA GLN A 150 5.52 14.53 -26.41
C GLN A 150 6.74 13.59 -26.44
N VAL A 151 7.94 14.05 -26.07
CA VAL A 151 9.14 13.24 -25.99
C VAL A 151 9.19 12.48 -24.66
N LEU A 152 9.13 11.15 -24.74
CA LEU A 152 9.09 10.26 -23.58
C LEU A 152 10.48 10.07 -22.94
N CYS A 153 10.78 10.92 -21.97
CA CYS A 153 11.95 10.86 -21.11
C CYS A 153 11.70 9.97 -19.89
N LYS A 154 12.76 9.64 -19.14
CA LYS A 154 12.63 8.76 -17.96
C LYS A 154 11.64 9.29 -16.91
N GLN A 155 11.47 10.61 -16.81
CA GLN A 155 10.50 11.26 -15.91
C GLN A 155 9.10 11.41 -16.52
N SER A 156 8.98 11.70 -17.82
CA SER A 156 7.69 11.86 -18.51
C SER A 156 7.06 10.54 -18.97
N ARG A 157 7.81 9.44 -18.89
CA ARG A 157 7.29 8.11 -19.25
C ARG A 157 6.17 7.72 -18.29
N PRO A 158 4.94 7.48 -18.81
CA PRO A 158 3.87 6.93 -17.99
C PRO A 158 4.32 5.62 -17.36
N SER A 159 3.88 5.41 -16.11
CA SER A 159 4.02 4.10 -15.47
C SER A 159 3.42 3.01 -16.38
N ARG A 160 3.90 1.76 -16.25
CA ARG A 160 3.38 0.63 -17.05
C ARG A 160 1.86 0.45 -16.92
N ASN A 161 1.25 1.01 -15.87
CA ASN A 161 -0.18 0.93 -15.58
C ASN A 161 -0.87 2.32 -15.63
N ASP A 162 -0.31 3.29 -16.37
CA ASP A 162 -0.89 4.63 -16.48
C ASP A 162 -1.73 4.77 -17.75
N ASP A 163 -3.05 4.79 -17.57
CA ASP A 163 -4.01 5.05 -18.64
C ASP A 163 -4.16 6.57 -18.79
N LEU A 164 -3.19 7.21 -19.46
CA LEU A 164 -3.12 8.66 -19.72
C LEU A 164 -4.51 9.25 -20.06
N ALA A 165 -5.06 9.98 -19.11
CA ALA A 165 -6.35 10.66 -19.18
C ALA A 165 -6.30 11.88 -20.11
N ILE A 166 -7.16 11.94 -21.13
CA ILE A 166 -7.45 13.21 -21.83
C ILE A 166 -8.55 13.93 -21.04
N ASN A 167 -8.20 14.99 -20.33
CA ASN A 167 -9.15 15.85 -19.64
C ASN A 167 -9.88 16.74 -20.69
N ASP A 168 -11.05 16.32 -21.19
CA ASP A 168 -11.93 17.22 -21.93
C ASP A 168 -12.69 18.10 -20.92
N THR A 169 -12.26 19.37 -20.79
CA THR A 169 -12.84 20.36 -19.88
C THR A 169 -14.29 20.73 -20.20
N ARG A 170 -14.85 20.28 -21.34
CA ARG A 170 -16.24 20.54 -21.74
C ARG A 170 -17.27 19.63 -21.06
N ILE A 171 -16.85 18.59 -20.33
CA ILE A 171 -17.72 17.52 -19.78
C ILE A 171 -17.63 17.44 -18.24
N GLN A 172 -17.30 18.55 -17.56
CA GLN A 172 -17.03 18.57 -16.11
C GLN A 172 -18.26 18.28 -15.20
N GLN A 173 -19.46 18.05 -15.74
CA GLN A 173 -20.70 17.93 -14.95
C GLN A 173 -21.38 16.55 -14.98
N TYR A 174 -20.76 15.53 -15.59
CA TYR A 174 -21.37 14.19 -15.68
C TYR A 174 -20.59 13.14 -14.89
N ILE A 175 -21.31 12.24 -14.22
CA ILE A 175 -20.81 11.03 -13.52
C ILE A 175 -20.06 10.03 -14.44
N PHE A 176 -19.86 10.37 -15.71
CA PHE A 176 -19.23 9.55 -16.74
C PHE A 176 -17.88 10.12 -17.19
N ASN A 177 -17.32 11.11 -16.48
CA ASN A 177 -16.02 11.69 -16.81
C ASN A 177 -14.85 10.83 -16.30
N PHE A 178 -14.89 9.53 -16.63
CA PHE A 178 -13.83 8.60 -16.26
C PHE A 178 -12.77 8.56 -17.36
N PRO A 179 -11.51 8.91 -17.04
CA PRO A 179 -10.45 8.76 -18.01
C PRO A 179 -10.19 7.28 -18.27
N GLY A 180 -10.20 6.90 -19.53
CA GLY A 180 -9.83 5.57 -20.00
C GLY A 180 -9.19 5.66 -21.37
N ARG A 181 -8.30 4.72 -21.68
CA ARG A 181 -7.71 4.60 -23.02
C ARG A 181 -8.68 3.80 -23.89
N ASP A 182 -9.27 4.44 -24.89
CA ASP A 182 -10.01 3.75 -25.93
C ASP A 182 -9.07 2.90 -26.78
N SER A 183 -9.51 1.70 -27.14
CA SER A 183 -8.73 0.78 -27.97
C SER A 183 -9.54 0.40 -29.20
N GLY A 184 -9.02 0.73 -30.37
CA GLY A 184 -9.63 0.43 -31.66
C GLY A 184 -10.50 1.55 -32.24
N ALA A 185 -11.19 1.27 -33.34
CA ALA A 185 -12.00 2.25 -34.05
C ALA A 185 -13.36 2.49 -33.37
N SER A 186 -13.72 3.75 -33.14
CA SER A 186 -15.02 4.15 -32.56
C SER A 186 -16.19 3.86 -33.51
N LYS A 187 -17.31 3.38 -32.94
CA LYS A 187 -18.58 3.15 -33.65
C LYS A 187 -19.75 3.69 -32.83
N LYS A 188 -20.65 4.44 -33.48
CA LYS A 188 -21.90 4.91 -32.87
C LYS A 188 -23.00 3.86 -33.04
N ARG A 189 -23.71 3.54 -31.95
CA ARG A 189 -24.88 2.63 -31.97
C ARG A 189 -25.88 2.98 -30.88
N TRP A 190 -27.12 2.51 -31.05
CA TRP A 190 -28.13 2.53 -29.99
C TRP A 190 -27.78 1.55 -28.88
N LEU A 191 -28.09 1.93 -27.64
CA LEU A 191 -27.98 1.06 -26.47
C LEU A 191 -29.07 -0.01 -26.54
N SER A 192 -28.69 -1.26 -26.27
CA SER A 192 -29.66 -2.34 -26.06
C SER A 192 -30.46 -2.11 -24.76
N GLY A 193 -31.62 -2.76 -24.63
CA GLY A 193 -32.42 -2.67 -23.41
C GLY A 193 -31.66 -3.11 -22.15
N SER A 194 -30.79 -4.11 -22.28
CA SER A 194 -29.87 -4.54 -21.22
C SER A 194 -28.86 -3.45 -20.87
N GLU A 195 -28.27 -2.75 -21.84
CA GLU A 195 -27.28 -1.70 -21.59
C GLU A 195 -27.90 -0.42 -21.02
N ARG A 196 -29.15 -0.14 -21.39
CA ARG A 196 -29.93 0.94 -20.80
C ARG A 196 -30.21 0.66 -19.32
N HIS A 197 -30.64 -0.56 -18.99
CA HIS A 197 -30.83 -0.99 -17.61
C HIS A 197 -29.53 -0.91 -16.79
N ILE A 198 -28.39 -1.24 -17.42
CA ILE A 198 -27.06 -1.09 -16.83
C ILE A 198 -26.79 0.37 -16.44
N ILE A 199 -26.98 1.31 -17.38
CA ILE A 199 -26.72 2.74 -17.17
C ILE A 199 -27.69 3.34 -16.16
N GLU A 200 -28.97 2.97 -16.21
CA GLU A 200 -29.98 3.43 -15.25
C GLU A 200 -29.64 2.96 -13.83
N THR A 201 -29.26 1.69 -13.66
CA THR A 201 -28.83 1.15 -12.35
C THR A 201 -27.57 1.86 -11.83
N TYR A 202 -26.65 2.20 -12.72
CA TYR A 202 -25.44 2.94 -12.39
C TYR A 202 -25.75 4.36 -11.84
N ILE A 203 -26.65 5.09 -12.51
CA ILE A 203 -27.07 6.43 -12.05
C ILE A 203 -27.69 6.35 -10.65
N LEU A 204 -28.54 5.35 -10.41
CA LEU A 204 -29.23 5.17 -9.12
C LEU A 204 -28.30 4.79 -7.95
N THR A 205 -27.11 4.25 -8.24
CA THR A 205 -26.18 3.72 -7.22
C THR A 205 -25.02 4.67 -6.92
N ASN A 206 -24.72 5.60 -7.84
CA ASN A 206 -23.53 6.45 -7.78
C ASN A 206 -23.85 7.94 -7.59
N TYR A 207 -25.12 8.35 -7.64
CA TYR A 207 -25.53 9.74 -7.46
C TYR A 207 -26.00 9.98 -6.02
N GLU A 208 -25.31 10.87 -5.28
CA GLU A 208 -25.55 11.12 -3.84
C GLU A 208 -27.01 11.43 -3.50
N VAL A 209 -27.72 12.11 -4.40
CA VAL A 209 -29.15 12.46 -4.22
C VAL A 209 -30.06 11.23 -4.21
N VAL A 210 -29.63 10.10 -4.80
CA VAL A 210 -30.41 8.86 -4.92
C VAL A 210 -29.96 7.79 -3.91
N THR A 211 -28.80 7.97 -3.25
CA THR A 211 -28.21 7.03 -2.30
C THR A 211 -29.16 6.64 -1.16
N SER A 212 -29.93 7.58 -0.63
CA SER A 212 -30.90 7.31 0.46
C SER A 212 -32.01 6.33 0.04
N TYR A 213 -32.39 6.32 -1.23
CA TYR A 213 -33.36 5.36 -1.77
C TYR A 213 -32.73 3.97 -1.97
N TYR A 214 -31.46 3.93 -2.39
CA TYR A 214 -30.70 2.70 -2.59
C TYR A 214 -30.39 1.96 -1.28
N GLU A 215 -29.96 2.67 -0.23
CA GLU A 215 -29.64 2.10 1.08
C GLU A 215 -30.84 1.40 1.73
N SER A 216 -32.04 1.94 1.54
CA SER A 216 -33.29 1.33 2.01
C SER A 216 -33.60 -0.03 1.34
N PHE A 217 -33.06 -0.27 0.14
CA PHE A 217 -33.28 -1.48 -0.66
C PHE A 217 -32.20 -2.57 -0.42
N CYS A 218 -30.98 -2.18 -0.02
CA CYS A 218 -29.82 -3.07 0.01
C CYS A 218 -29.50 -3.74 1.36
N LEU A 219 -30.23 -3.46 2.44
CA LEU A 219 -29.98 -4.06 3.77
C LEU A 219 -30.24 -5.59 3.88
N ASN A 220 -30.49 -6.29 2.77
CA ASN A 220 -30.71 -7.75 2.72
C ASN A 220 -29.73 -8.47 1.77
N VAL A 221 -28.42 -8.19 1.87
CA VAL A 221 -27.40 -8.86 1.04
C VAL A 221 -27.24 -10.33 1.42
N ARG A 222 -27.87 -11.23 0.65
CA ARG A 222 -27.61 -12.68 0.71
C ARG A 222 -26.25 -12.97 0.08
N GLY A 223 -25.23 -13.26 0.89
CA GLY A 223 -23.94 -13.78 0.36
C GLY A 223 -22.68 -13.16 0.94
N MET A 224 -22.78 -12.20 1.86
CA MET A 224 -21.63 -11.64 2.57
C MET A 224 -21.69 -12.03 4.05
N LYS A 225 -20.55 -12.37 4.65
CA LYS A 225 -20.40 -12.52 6.11
C LYS A 225 -19.23 -11.66 6.58
N VAL A 226 -19.39 -11.02 7.72
CA VAL A 226 -18.34 -10.21 8.36
C VAL A 226 -18.03 -10.82 9.72
N HIS A 227 -16.76 -11.05 10.01
CA HIS A 227 -16.35 -11.50 11.34
C HIS A 227 -16.56 -10.36 12.35
N PRO A 228 -17.34 -10.56 13.43
CA PRO A 228 -17.79 -9.48 14.31
C PRO A 228 -16.67 -8.66 14.97
N HIS A 229 -15.52 -9.26 15.23
CA HIS A 229 -14.42 -8.61 15.97
C HIS A 229 -13.24 -8.20 15.11
N TYR A 230 -13.06 -8.84 13.95
CA TYR A 230 -11.82 -8.74 13.17
C TYR A 230 -12.05 -8.15 11.78
N HIS A 231 -13.30 -7.80 11.45
CA HIS A 231 -13.67 -7.21 10.16
C HIS A 231 -13.12 -8.01 8.96
N LEU A 232 -13.06 -9.34 9.10
CA LEU A 232 -12.74 -10.25 8.01
C LEU A 232 -14.00 -10.49 7.18
N PHE A 233 -13.91 -10.28 5.88
CA PHE A 233 -15.03 -10.37 4.96
C PHE A 233 -15.00 -11.70 4.20
N ASP A 234 -16.12 -12.41 4.17
CA ASP A 234 -16.34 -13.60 3.37
C ASP A 234 -17.44 -13.34 2.34
N VAL A 235 -17.22 -13.72 1.08
CA VAL A 235 -18.20 -13.57 -0.01
C VAL A 235 -18.48 -14.93 -0.64
N ASN A 236 -19.76 -15.19 -0.90
CA ASN A 236 -20.21 -16.40 -1.58
C ASN A 236 -20.44 -16.15 -3.08
N PHE A 237 -19.64 -16.79 -3.93
CA PHE A 237 -19.64 -16.55 -5.38
C PHE A 237 -20.81 -17.21 -6.13
N LYS A 238 -21.51 -18.16 -5.49
CA LYS A 238 -22.76 -18.73 -6.05
C LYS A 238 -23.99 -17.89 -5.73
N LYS A 239 -23.88 -16.96 -4.78
CA LYS A 239 -24.98 -16.08 -4.39
C LYS A 239 -24.86 -14.77 -5.16
N VAL A 240 -25.54 -14.73 -6.29
CA VAL A 240 -25.69 -13.54 -7.12
C VAL A 240 -26.82 -12.67 -6.55
N TYR A 241 -26.69 -11.34 -6.61
CA TYR A 241 -27.78 -10.44 -6.29
C TYR A 241 -29.00 -10.74 -7.18
N ARG A 242 -30.22 -10.62 -6.65
CA ARG A 242 -31.42 -10.80 -7.48
C ARG A 242 -31.57 -9.63 -8.44
N LYS A 243 -31.44 -9.89 -9.74
CA LYS A 243 -31.85 -9.11 -10.93
C LYS A 243 -31.38 -7.65 -11.07
N ASN A 244 -30.93 -6.99 -10.00
CA ASN A 244 -30.37 -5.65 -9.97
C ASN A 244 -28.99 -5.72 -9.31
N GLU A 245 -27.98 -6.10 -10.08
CA GLU A 245 -26.59 -5.87 -9.67
C GLU A 245 -26.31 -4.38 -9.83
N SER A 246 -26.05 -3.73 -8.71
CA SER A 246 -25.58 -2.35 -8.69
C SER A 246 -24.25 -2.28 -9.42
N PHE A 247 -24.12 -1.38 -10.39
CA PHE A 247 -22.84 -1.12 -11.03
C PHE A 247 -21.94 -0.42 -10.02
N ILE A 248 -20.95 -1.16 -9.52
CA ILE A 248 -19.87 -0.60 -8.72
C ILE A 248 -18.92 0.06 -9.70
N LEU A 249 -18.75 1.36 -9.56
CA LEU A 249 -17.72 2.08 -10.29
C LEU A 249 -16.33 1.53 -9.97
N ALA A 250 -15.46 1.42 -10.96
CA ALA A 250 -14.06 1.03 -10.71
C ALA A 250 -13.38 1.97 -9.68
N GLN A 251 -13.82 3.23 -9.59
CA GLN A 251 -13.33 4.19 -8.59
C GLN A 251 -13.89 3.94 -7.18
N GLN A 252 -15.12 3.44 -7.05
CA GLN A 252 -15.71 3.05 -5.76
C GLN A 252 -15.28 1.65 -5.32
N ALA A 253 -14.84 0.84 -6.28
CA ALA A 253 -14.33 -0.49 -6.02
C ALA A 253 -13.04 -0.36 -5.21
N VAL A 254 -13.10 -0.87 -3.99
CA VAL A 254 -11.89 -1.12 -3.22
C VAL A 254 -11.15 -2.27 -3.89
N GLU A 255 -9.87 -2.09 -4.20
CA GLU A 255 -9.04 -3.18 -4.70
C GLU A 255 -8.97 -4.28 -3.63
N VAL A 256 -9.50 -5.45 -3.97
CA VAL A 256 -9.50 -6.62 -3.11
C VAL A 256 -8.94 -7.80 -3.90
N TYR A 257 -8.18 -8.68 -3.26
CA TYR A 257 -7.99 -10.01 -3.81
C TYR A 257 -8.87 -10.99 -3.06
N TYR A 258 -9.37 -11.96 -3.82
CA TYR A 258 -10.09 -13.09 -3.29
C TYR A 258 -9.12 -14.24 -3.10
N THR A 259 -9.24 -14.93 -1.97
CA THR A 259 -8.47 -16.13 -1.71
C THR A 259 -9.39 -17.24 -1.25
N GLU A 260 -9.22 -18.40 -1.87
CA GLU A 260 -9.90 -19.61 -1.46
C GLU A 260 -9.37 -20.06 -0.09
N TYR A 261 -10.26 -20.58 0.74
CA TYR A 261 -9.82 -21.20 1.99
C TYR A 261 -9.04 -22.48 1.69
N PRO A 262 -7.85 -22.69 2.29
CA PRO A 262 -7.15 -23.98 2.20
C PRO A 262 -8.05 -25.05 2.85
N ASN A 263 -8.70 -25.85 2.01
CA ASN A 263 -9.97 -26.46 2.36
C ASN A 263 -9.85 -27.80 3.12
N MET A 264 -10.78 -28.06 4.07
CA MET A 264 -11.16 -29.41 4.53
C MET A 264 -12.69 -29.61 4.74
N LYS A 265 -13.58 -28.63 4.45
CA LYS A 265 -15.03 -28.78 4.67
C LYS A 265 -15.89 -28.37 3.47
N ARG A 266 -16.94 -29.15 3.18
CA ARG A 266 -17.79 -29.01 1.98
C ARG A 266 -18.67 -27.75 1.99
N ASP A 267 -18.97 -27.17 3.14
CA ASP A 267 -19.87 -26.02 3.33
C ASP A 267 -19.25 -24.66 3.01
N LYS A 268 -17.91 -24.59 2.88
CA LYS A 268 -17.16 -23.37 2.54
C LYS A 268 -16.57 -23.33 1.13
N VAL A 269 -16.79 -24.35 0.32
CA VAL A 269 -16.32 -24.42 -1.08
C VAL A 269 -16.80 -23.20 -1.89
N ASP A 270 -17.99 -22.70 -1.57
CA ASP A 270 -18.61 -21.59 -2.30
C ASP A 270 -18.28 -20.22 -1.69
N TRP A 271 -17.47 -20.15 -0.64
CA TRP A 271 -17.11 -18.94 0.08
C TRP A 271 -15.61 -18.64 -0.06
N MET A 272 -15.27 -17.41 -0.44
CA MET A 272 -13.89 -16.92 -0.46
C MET A 272 -13.68 -15.80 0.56
N ALA A 273 -12.47 -15.73 1.10
CA ALA A 273 -12.06 -14.62 1.95
C ALA A 273 -11.70 -13.42 1.06
N VAL A 274 -12.12 -12.24 1.48
CA VAL A 274 -11.85 -10.98 0.80
C VAL A 274 -10.78 -10.22 1.58
N CYS A 275 -9.68 -9.92 0.91
CA CYS A 275 -8.59 -9.14 1.47
C CYS A 275 -8.54 -7.77 0.82
N LYS A 276 -8.80 -6.72 1.61
CA LYS A 276 -8.58 -5.34 1.18
C LYS A 276 -7.09 -5.11 0.90
N ILE A 277 -6.81 -4.65 -0.31
CA ILE A 277 -5.49 -4.20 -0.75
C ILE A 277 -5.51 -2.68 -0.76
N LYS A 278 -4.39 -2.08 -0.40
CA LYS A 278 -4.17 -0.68 -0.72
C LYS A 278 -3.63 -0.61 -2.16
N ALA A 279 -4.39 0.02 -3.05
CA ALA A 279 -3.88 0.34 -4.39
C ALA A 279 -2.56 1.11 -4.25
N ARG A 280 -1.53 0.72 -5.02
CA ARG A 280 -0.16 1.27 -4.92
C ARG A 280 -0.04 2.79 -5.18
N ARG A 281 -1.16 3.51 -5.39
CA ARG A 281 -1.18 4.88 -5.90
C ARG A 281 -2.14 5.86 -5.17
N VAL A 282 -2.89 5.45 -4.13
CA VAL A 282 -3.81 6.37 -3.43
C VAL A 282 -3.14 6.94 -2.17
N VAL A 283 -2.70 8.19 -2.28
CA VAL A 283 -2.53 9.10 -1.14
C VAL A 283 -3.94 9.58 -0.80
N ASP A 284 -4.39 9.37 0.44
CA ASP A 284 -5.64 9.97 0.93
C ASP A 284 -5.38 11.47 1.06
N ASP A 285 -5.67 12.20 0.00
CA ASP A 285 -5.58 13.64 -0.01
C ASP A 285 -6.85 14.21 0.61
N SER A 286 -6.81 14.36 1.93
CA SER A 286 -7.75 15.23 2.65
C SER A 286 -7.05 16.20 3.60
N ARG A 287 -5.71 16.33 3.49
CA ARG A 287 -4.89 17.32 4.19
C ARG A 287 -3.56 17.56 3.44
N TRP A 288 -3.60 18.16 2.24
CA TRP A 288 -2.52 19.09 1.89
C TRP A 288 -2.79 20.40 2.62
N THR A 289 -2.45 20.43 3.90
CA THR A 289 -1.81 21.64 4.40
C THR A 289 -0.41 21.59 3.80
N GLU A 290 -0.06 22.60 3.00
CA GLU A 290 1.27 22.79 2.44
C GLU A 290 2.33 22.49 3.51
N VAL A 291 2.98 21.33 3.37
CA VAL A 291 4.34 21.14 3.84
C VAL A 291 5.05 20.54 2.64
N GLU A 292 5.73 21.43 1.92
CA GLU A 292 6.65 21.13 0.85
C GLU A 292 7.50 19.93 1.26
N PHE A 293 7.31 18.81 0.56
CA PHE A 293 8.29 17.74 0.55
C PHE A 293 9.49 18.36 -0.15
N GLN A 294 10.56 18.67 0.59
CA GLN A 294 11.75 19.32 0.06
C GLN A 294 12.20 18.61 -1.22
N ASP A 295 11.93 19.27 -2.33
CA ASP A 295 12.74 19.21 -3.52
C ASP A 295 14.17 19.54 -3.08
N ASP A 296 15.13 18.69 -3.44
CA ASP A 296 16.54 19.10 -3.49
C ASP A 296 16.70 20.04 -4.71
N GLU A 297 16.03 21.20 -4.64
CA GLU A 297 16.38 22.43 -5.36
C GLU A 297 16.85 23.44 -4.32
N SER A 298 18.13 23.39 -3.95
CA SER A 298 18.78 24.56 -3.38
C SER A 298 19.49 25.34 -4.50
N ILE A 299 18.74 26.23 -5.16
CA ILE A 299 19.34 27.42 -5.78
C ILE A 299 19.56 28.41 -4.63
N HIS A 300 20.65 28.23 -3.89
CA HIS A 300 21.24 29.34 -3.15
C HIS A 300 22.75 29.21 -3.24
N THR A 301 23.34 29.96 -4.18
CA THR A 301 24.76 30.26 -4.14
C THR A 301 25.06 30.96 -2.82
N PRO A 302 25.98 30.45 -1.98
CA PRO A 302 26.49 31.21 -0.85
C PRO A 302 27.32 32.37 -1.43
N GLN A 303 26.99 33.60 -1.06
CA GLN A 303 27.93 34.71 -1.23
C GLN A 303 29.11 34.47 -0.30
N VAL A 304 30.26 34.12 -0.88
CA VAL A 304 31.54 34.09 -0.20
C VAL A 304 31.95 35.54 0.07
N LEU A 305 31.78 36.00 1.30
CA LEU A 305 32.57 37.12 1.81
C LEU A 305 33.92 36.57 2.21
N THR A 306 34.95 36.91 1.43
CA THR A 306 36.35 36.67 1.79
C THR A 306 36.73 37.63 2.91
N ASP A 307 36.81 37.13 4.15
CA ASP A 307 37.53 37.83 5.22
C ASP A 307 38.93 37.22 5.33
N ASP A 308 39.93 38.02 4.93
CA ASP A 308 41.35 37.71 4.98
C ASP A 308 41.84 37.67 6.44
N HIS A 309 41.62 36.56 7.14
CA HIS A 309 42.33 36.28 8.39
C HIS A 309 42.93 34.87 8.39
N ASN A 310 44.25 34.83 8.17
CA ASN A 310 45.12 33.69 8.36
C ASN A 310 45.00 33.15 9.79
N TYR A 311 44.45 31.95 9.95
CA TYR A 311 44.63 31.15 11.16
C TYR A 311 45.54 29.98 10.85
N ALA A 312 46.81 30.13 11.24
CA ALA A 312 47.81 29.06 11.19
C ALA A 312 47.46 27.98 12.23
N LEU A 313 47.26 26.74 11.76
CA LEU A 313 47.18 25.56 12.62
C LEU A 313 48.60 25.14 13.02
N TYR A 314 49.07 25.62 14.17
CA TYR A 314 50.19 25.03 14.90
C TYR A 314 49.66 24.36 16.16
N ASP A 315 49.98 23.09 16.34
CA ASP A 315 49.76 22.34 17.58
C ASP A 315 50.88 22.70 18.58
N PRO A 316 50.59 23.32 19.75
CA PRO A 316 51.61 23.74 20.70
C PRO A 316 52.10 22.61 21.62
N ASN A 317 51.47 21.43 21.65
CA ASN A 317 51.75 20.42 22.68
C ASN A 317 52.12 19.06 22.07
N GLY A 318 53.08 19.07 21.15
CA GLY A 318 53.76 17.87 20.71
C GLY A 318 54.37 17.11 21.89
N ASN A 319 53.79 15.97 22.22
CA ASN A 319 54.45 14.92 22.99
C ASN A 319 54.15 13.57 22.31
N SER A 320 55.16 13.16 21.53
CA SER A 320 55.60 11.83 21.08
C SER A 320 54.60 10.68 20.97
#